data_AF-A0A2V9JSJ2-F1
#
_entry.id   AF-A0A2V9JSJ2-F1
#
_cell.length_a   1.000
_cell.length_b   1.000
_cell.length_c   1.000
_cell.angle_alpha   90.00
_cell.angle_beta   90.00
_cell.angle_gamma   90.00
#
_symmetry.space_group_name_H-M   'P 1'
#
loop_
_entity.id
_entity.type
_entity.pdbx_description
1 polymer ?
#
loop_
_entity_poly.entity_id
_entity_poly.type
_entity_poly.pdbx_seq_one_letter_code
_entity_poly.pdbx_strand_id
1 'polypeptide(L)'
;MSGDLPWDEYVAALRPQGELCITKIPNKPVAFGALGLIGGEKSIVGGETGLVSDRAEMLAFTARHGIKPIPPQEPFIPAPLIRAIRTAWDNAGPAQGAGSRPGCALSPEASASLCP
;
A
#
# COMPACT_ATOMS: atom_id res chain seq x y z
N MET A 1 1.60 4.05 -19.11
CA MET A 1 2.51 5.13 -18.68
C MET A 1 3.85 4.50 -18.33
N SER A 2 4.81 4.55 -19.24
CA SER A 2 6.16 4.02 -19.02
C SER A 2 7.13 5.13 -19.41
N GLY A 3 7.32 6.08 -18.49
CA GLY A 3 8.34 7.12 -18.62
C GLY A 3 9.59 6.65 -17.92
N ASP A 4 10.75 6.85 -18.54
CA ASP A 4 12.02 6.80 -17.84
C ASP A 4 12.02 7.90 -16.77
N LEU A 5 12.24 7.54 -15.50
CA LEU A 5 12.22 8.50 -14.41
C LEU A 5 13.65 8.97 -14.12
N PRO A 6 13.91 10.28 -13.96
CA PRO A 6 15.22 10.79 -13.57
C PRO A 6 15.49 10.52 -12.08
N TRP A 7 15.82 9.27 -11.74
CA TRP A 7 15.96 8.80 -10.34
C TRP A 7 16.94 9.63 -9.51
N ASP A 8 18.04 10.10 -10.11
CA ASP A 8 19.02 10.96 -9.43
C ASP A 8 18.41 12.28 -8.94
N GLU A 9 17.46 12.86 -9.68
CA GLU A 9 16.76 14.09 -9.25
C GLU A 9 15.85 13.83 -8.05
N TYR A 10 15.19 12.67 -8.00
CA TYR A 10 14.38 12.26 -6.85
C TYR A 10 15.25 12.04 -5.61
N VAL A 11 16.39 11.38 -5.77
CA VAL A 11 17.35 11.17 -4.68
C VAL A 11 17.92 12.51 -4.20
N ALA A 12 18.23 13.45 -5.11
CA ALA A 12 18.71 14.78 -4.76
C ALA A 12 17.66 15.59 -3.97
N ALA A 13 16.37 15.46 -4.32
CA ALA A 13 15.26 16.17 -3.66
C ALA A 13 14.97 15.71 -2.23
N LEU A 14 15.43 14.53 -1.83
CA LEU A 14 15.29 14.06 -0.44
C LEU A 14 16.09 14.96 0.51
N ARG A 15 15.51 15.25 1.68
CA ARG A 15 16.25 15.79 2.84
C ARG A 15 17.39 14.84 3.27
N PRO A 16 18.41 15.30 4.02
CA PRO A 16 19.33 14.41 4.72
C PRO A 16 18.56 13.39 5.57
N GLN A 17 18.99 12.14 5.54
CA GLN A 17 18.33 10.97 6.13
C GLN A 17 16.89 10.75 5.64
N GLY A 18 16.58 11.25 4.44
CA GLY A 18 15.29 11.05 3.78
C GLY A 18 15.20 9.68 3.11
N GLU A 19 13.97 9.22 2.92
CA GLU A 19 13.66 7.91 2.34
C GLU A 19 12.81 8.06 1.08
N LEU A 20 13.18 7.31 0.03
CA LEU A 20 12.37 7.13 -1.17
C LEU A 20 11.72 5.74 -1.17
N CYS A 21 10.38 5.68 -1.10
CA CYS A 21 9.62 4.43 -1.15
C CYS A 21 9.11 4.14 -2.57
N ILE A 22 9.52 3.00 -3.12
CA ILE A 22 9.12 2.49 -4.43
C ILE A 22 7.93 1.53 -4.25
N THR A 23 6.77 1.89 -4.80
CA THR A 23 5.49 1.16 -4.63
C THR A 23 5.02 0.42 -5.89
N LYS A 24 5.71 0.62 -7.01
CA LYS A 24 5.38 0.02 -8.30
C LYS A 24 6.65 -0.46 -8.98
N ILE A 25 6.53 -1.60 -9.65
CA ILE A 25 7.61 -2.20 -10.42
C ILE A 25 7.85 -1.33 -11.68
N PRO A 26 9.05 -0.75 -11.84
CA PRO A 26 9.39 -0.01 -13.04
C PRO A 26 9.71 -0.95 -14.19
N ASN A 27 9.39 -0.53 -15.42
CA ASN A 27 9.69 -1.33 -16.62
C ASN A 27 11.19 -1.35 -16.99
N LYS A 28 11.96 -0.37 -16.49
CA LYS A 28 13.40 -0.27 -16.66
C LYS A 28 14.09 -0.39 -15.30
N PRO A 29 15.36 -0.83 -15.25
CA PRO A 29 16.14 -0.83 -14.02
C PRO A 29 16.21 0.55 -13.39
N VAL A 30 16.09 0.60 -12.06
CA VAL A 30 16.34 1.81 -11.28
C VAL A 30 17.85 2.01 -11.18
N ALA A 31 18.34 3.16 -11.61
CA ALA A 31 19.75 3.51 -11.57
C ALA A 31 19.92 4.90 -10.96
N PHE A 32 20.87 5.05 -10.04
CA PHE A 32 21.22 6.30 -9.37
C PHE A 32 22.69 6.29 -8.95
N GLY A 33 23.28 7.46 -8.76
CA GLY A 33 24.64 7.64 -8.28
C GLY A 33 24.76 7.39 -6.77
N ALA A 34 25.69 6.51 -6.36
CA ALA A 34 25.92 6.18 -4.95
C ALA A 34 26.27 7.41 -4.09
N LEU A 35 26.96 8.41 -4.67
CA LEU A 35 27.30 9.65 -3.96
C LEU A 35 26.07 10.44 -3.53
N GLY A 36 24.97 10.36 -4.28
CA GLY A 36 23.70 11.01 -3.93
C GLY A 36 23.08 10.43 -2.66
N LEU A 37 23.28 9.13 -2.40
CA LEU A 37 22.81 8.46 -1.18
C LEU A 37 23.75 8.70 0.00
N ILE A 38 25.06 8.50 -0.19
CA ILE A 38 26.05 8.61 0.88
C ILE A 38 26.17 10.05 1.39
N GLY A 39 26.13 11.03 0.49
CA GLY A 39 26.29 12.45 0.84
C GLY A 39 25.21 13.04 1.75
N GLY A 40 24.14 12.28 2.04
CA GLY A 40 23.11 12.68 2.99
C GLY A 40 22.47 11.51 3.73
N GLU A 41 23.14 10.35 3.81
CA GLU A 41 22.64 9.13 4.48
C GLU A 41 21.20 8.75 4.07
N LYS A 42 20.90 8.86 2.78
CA LYS A 42 19.55 8.67 2.24
C LYS A 42 19.26 7.18 2.03
N SER A 43 18.01 6.78 2.19
CA SER A 43 17.55 5.40 2.02
C SER A 43 16.58 5.25 0.84
N ILE A 44 16.55 4.04 0.27
CA ILE A 44 15.56 3.61 -0.71
C ILE A 44 14.92 2.34 -0.18
N VAL A 45 13.59 2.32 -0.14
CA VAL A 45 12.82 1.16 0.32
C VAL A 45 11.81 0.74 -0.74
N GLY A 46 11.50 -0.56 -0.77
CA GLY A 46 10.40 -1.11 -1.54
C GLY A 46 9.26 -1.50 -0.61
N GLY A 47 8.03 -1.21 -1.02
CA GLY A 47 6.84 -1.59 -0.25
C GLY A 47 5.78 -2.20 -1.16
N GLU A 48 5.38 -3.42 -0.82
CA GLU A 48 4.20 -4.05 -1.41
C GLU A 48 2.94 -3.71 -0.59
N THR A 49 1.79 -4.17 -1.08
CA THR A 49 0.49 -3.93 -0.42
C THR A 49 0.53 -4.37 1.05
N GLY A 50 0.26 -3.44 1.97
CA GLY A 50 0.27 -3.67 3.42
C GLY A 50 -0.80 -4.65 3.93
N LEU A 51 -0.74 -4.94 5.24
CA LEU A 51 -1.63 -5.90 5.88
C LEU A 51 -3.09 -5.42 5.88
N VAL A 52 -4.01 -6.36 6.12
CA VAL A 52 -5.44 -6.03 6.25
C VAL A 52 -5.70 -5.14 7.47
N SER A 53 -4.96 -5.34 8.57
CA SER A 53 -5.00 -4.49 9.76
C SER A 53 -4.62 -3.04 9.43
N ASP A 54 -3.53 -2.84 8.70
CA ASP A 54 -3.00 -1.51 8.37
C ASP A 54 -3.98 -0.77 7.47
N ARG A 55 -4.62 -1.49 6.54
CA ARG A 55 -5.67 -0.94 5.69
C ARG A 55 -6.93 -0.59 6.48
N ALA A 56 -7.33 -1.38 7.49
CA ALA A 56 -8.44 -1.04 8.35
C ALA A 56 -8.15 0.23 9.17
N GLU A 57 -6.94 0.38 9.68
CA GLU A 57 -6.48 1.59 10.36
C GLU A 57 -6.47 2.81 9.42
N MET A 58 -5.94 2.65 8.20
CA MET A 58 -5.99 3.67 7.16
C MET A 58 -7.43 4.09 6.86
N LEU A 59 -8.37 3.15 6.69
CA LEU A 59 -9.79 3.47 6.45
C LEU A 59 -10.42 4.18 7.66
N ALA A 60 -10.05 3.81 8.88
CA ALA A 60 -10.51 4.49 10.08
C ALA A 60 -9.95 5.93 10.16
N PHE A 61 -8.69 6.13 9.80
CA PHE A 61 -8.06 7.45 9.73
C PHE A 61 -8.73 8.34 8.68
N THR A 62 -8.92 7.84 7.45
CA THR A 62 -9.54 8.62 6.37
C THR A 62 -10.98 9.01 6.69
N ALA A 63 -11.74 8.12 7.34
CA ALA A 63 -13.10 8.41 7.81
C ALA A 63 -13.12 9.55 8.85
N ARG A 64 -12.17 9.56 9.81
CA ARG A 64 -12.05 10.63 10.83
C ARG A 64 -11.68 11.99 10.23
N HIS A 65 -10.85 12.00 9.19
CA HIS A 65 -10.33 13.24 8.58
C HIS A 65 -11.07 13.67 7.32
N GLY A 66 -12.13 12.95 6.90
CA GLY A 66 -12.91 13.29 5.71
C GLY A 66 -12.14 13.18 4.39
N ILE A 67 -11.06 12.39 4.36
CA ILE A 67 -10.24 12.17 3.16
C ILE A 67 -11.01 11.25 2.21
N LYS A 68 -11.31 11.73 1.01
CA LYS A 68 -12.07 10.99 0.00
C LYS A 68 -11.28 10.89 -1.31
N PRO A 69 -11.35 9.76 -2.02
CA PRO A 69 -10.78 9.66 -3.35
C PRO A 69 -11.55 10.57 -4.31
N ILE A 70 -10.83 11.11 -5.29
CA ILE A 70 -11.44 11.85 -6.39
C ILE A 70 -12.20 10.84 -7.26
N PRO A 71 -13.52 11.02 -7.48
CA PRO A 71 -14.28 10.11 -8.32
C PRO A 71 -13.82 10.25 -9.79
N PRO A 72 -13.83 9.15 -10.56
CA PRO A 72 -13.56 9.21 -12.00
C PRO A 72 -14.65 10.05 -12.69
N GLN A 73 -14.25 10.83 -13.71
CA GLN A 73 -15.16 11.73 -14.46
C GLN A 73 -16.28 10.97 -15.15
N GLU A 74 -15.96 9.81 -15.72
CA GLU A 74 -16.95 8.88 -16.25
C GLU A 74 -16.87 7.57 -15.47
N PRO A 75 -18.01 7.05 -14.98
CA PRO A 75 -18.03 5.78 -14.31
C PRO A 75 -17.77 4.68 -15.34
N PHE A 76 -16.66 3.96 -15.16
CA PHE A 76 -16.33 2.76 -15.94
C PHE A 76 -17.44 1.69 -15.86
N ILE A 77 -18.28 1.77 -14.83
CA ILE A 77 -19.37 0.84 -14.53
C ILE A 77 -20.70 1.57 -14.76
N PRO A 78 -21.70 0.96 -15.43
CA PRO A 78 -22.97 1.63 -15.72
C PRO A 78 -23.69 2.09 -14.44
N ALA A 79 -24.30 3.27 -14.48
CA ALA A 79 -24.94 3.91 -13.34
C ALA A 79 -25.99 3.03 -12.61
N PRO A 80 -26.83 2.21 -13.30
CA PRO A 80 -27.73 1.28 -12.63
C PRO A 80 -27.02 0.28 -11.71
N LEU A 81 -25.85 -0.21 -12.11
CA LEU A 81 -25.09 -1.17 -11.32
C LEU A 81 -24.45 -0.52 -10.09
N ILE A 82 -23.91 0.69 -10.23
CA ILE A 82 -23.39 1.47 -9.07
C ILE A 82 -24.51 1.69 -8.04
N ARG A 83 -25.72 2.06 -8.51
CA ARG A 83 -26.89 2.22 -7.64
C ARG A 83 -27.25 0.92 -6.95
N ALA A 84 -27.30 -0.19 -7.69
CA ALA A 84 -27.61 -1.51 -7.15
C ALA A 84 -26.61 -1.94 -6.06
N ILE A 85 -25.31 -1.77 -6.29
CA ILE A 85 -24.25 -2.08 -5.33
C ILE A 85 -24.41 -1.22 -4.07
N ARG A 86 -24.63 0.09 -4.21
CA ARG A 86 -24.84 0.97 -3.06
C ARG A 86 -26.09 0.58 -2.27
N THR A 87 -27.22 0.33 -2.94
CA THR A 87 -28.45 -0.10 -2.25
C THR A 87 -28.26 -1.44 -1.54
N ALA A 88 -27.54 -2.38 -2.14
CA ALA A 88 -27.23 -3.66 -1.50
C ALA A 88 -26.34 -3.46 -0.27
N TRP A 89 -25.36 -2.56 -0.33
CA TRP A 89 -24.50 -2.21 0.81
C TRP A 89 -25.28 -1.54 1.95
N ASP A 90 -26.13 -0.56 1.61
CA ASP A 90 -26.95 0.15 2.59
C ASP A 90 -27.95 -0.78 3.30
N ASN A 91 -28.45 -1.80 2.59
CA ASN A 91 -29.36 -2.81 3.11
C ASN A 91 -28.66 -3.95 3.87
N ALA A 92 -27.35 -4.17 3.67
CA ALA A 92 -26.64 -5.31 4.25
C ALA A 92 -26.39 -5.20 5.76
N GLY A 93 -26.60 -4.02 6.36
CA GLY A 93 -26.27 -3.76 7.77
C GLY A 93 -24.75 -3.87 8.06
N PRO A 94 -24.29 -3.52 9.27
CA PRO A 94 -22.89 -3.71 9.63
C PRO A 94 -22.55 -5.20 9.60
N ALA A 95 -21.46 -5.56 8.90
CA ALA A 95 -20.92 -6.90 8.92
C ALA A 95 -20.65 -7.30 10.39
N GLN A 96 -21.45 -8.22 10.91
CA GLN A 96 -21.27 -8.77 12.24
C GLN A 96 -19.93 -9.51 12.27
N GLY A 97 -19.02 -9.03 13.12
CA GLY A 97 -17.85 -9.73 13.67
C GLY A 97 -17.06 -10.63 12.73
N ALA A 98 -15.84 -10.21 12.40
CA ALA A 98 -14.75 -11.15 12.14
C ALA A 98 -14.35 -11.87 13.45
N GLY A 99 -15.26 -12.69 13.98
CA GLY A 99 -15.00 -13.67 15.02
C GLY A 99 -14.44 -14.93 14.39
N SER A 100 -13.27 -15.34 14.89
CA SER A 100 -12.62 -16.63 14.70
C SER A 100 -12.40 -17.10 13.25
N ARG A 101 -11.16 -17.06 12.77
CA ARG A 101 -10.69 -18.06 11.82
C ARG A 101 -10.58 -19.40 12.58
N PRO A 102 -11.39 -20.43 12.31
CA PRO A 102 -11.03 -21.76 12.76
C PRO A 102 -9.84 -22.23 11.91
N GLY A 103 -8.73 -22.61 12.57
CA GLY A 103 -7.69 -23.42 11.91
C GLY A 103 -6.33 -22.76 11.64
N CYS A 104 -5.90 -21.74 12.40
CA CYS A 104 -4.46 -21.44 12.48
C CYS A 104 -3.91 -21.96 13.81
N ALA A 105 -3.94 -23.28 13.97
CA ALA A 105 -3.05 -23.96 14.91
C ALA A 105 -1.65 -23.91 14.28
N LEU A 106 -0.89 -22.86 14.59
CA LEU A 106 0.56 -22.93 14.50
C LEU A 106 1.01 -23.85 15.63
N SER A 107 1.26 -25.12 15.29
CA SER A 107 1.92 -26.07 16.19
C SER A 107 3.28 -25.49 16.65
N PRO A 108 3.68 -25.65 17.92
CA PRO A 108 4.90 -25.03 18.46
C PRO A 108 6.24 -25.64 18.01
N GLU A 109 6.28 -26.57 17.04
CA GLU A 109 7.45 -27.46 16.88
C GLU A 109 8.37 -27.16 15.68
N ALA A 110 8.14 -26.07 14.93
CA ALA A 110 8.91 -25.79 13.71
C ALA A 110 9.96 -24.65 13.83
N SER A 111 10.48 -24.37 15.03
CA SER A 111 11.48 -23.29 15.23
C SER A 111 12.81 -23.73 15.87
N ALA A 112 13.12 -25.04 15.89
CA ALA A 112 14.35 -25.53 16.52
C ALA A 112 15.34 -26.28 15.60
N SER A 113 15.19 -26.25 14.27
CA SER A 113 16.00 -27.13 13.40
C SER A 113 16.55 -26.51 12.11
N LEU A 114 16.79 -25.20 12.06
CA LEU A 114 17.58 -24.58 11.00
C LEU A 114 18.51 -23.48 11.55
N CYS A 115 19.43 -23.89 12.43
CA CYS A 115 20.83 -23.47 12.37
C CYS A 115 21.63 -24.76 12.16
N PRO A 116 22.25 -24.92 10.98
CA PRO A 116 23.71 -24.79 10.93
C PRO A 116 24.20 -23.76 9.90
#